data_AF-G2XY35-F1
#
_entry.id   AF-G2XY35-F1
#
_cell.length_a   1.000
_cell.length_b   1.000
_cell.length_c   1.000
_cell.angle_alpha   90.00
_cell.angle_beta   90.00
_cell.angle_gamma   90.00
#
_symmetry.space_group_name_H-M   'P 1'
#
loop_
_entity.id
_entity.type
_entity.pdbx_description
1 polymer ?
#
loop_
_entity_poly.entity_id
_entity_poly.type
_entity_poly.pdbx_seq_one_letter_code
_entity_poly.pdbx_strand_id
1 'polypeptide(L)' 'MSQIVLILGGGPNVGLNIARVFSSKGLYKTVIVSRNPKEELIKAADLSLQADFTDPNSIKRIFDEVKQKFGVPNVVVYNG' A
#
# COMPACT_ATOMS: atom_id res chain seq x y z
N MET A 1 8.69 -15.51 7.21
CA MET A 1 7.53 -14.64 6.93
C MET A 1 8.05 -13.34 6.33
N SER A 2 7.47 -12.87 5.23
CA SER A 2 7.84 -11.57 4.62
C SER A 2 7.28 -10.42 5.47
N GLN A 3 8.03 -9.33 5.60
CA GLN A 3 7.53 -8.12 6.24
C GLN A 3 6.49 -7.45 5.33
N ILE A 4 5.60 -6.64 5.88
CA ILE A 4 4.53 -5.99 5.12
C ILE A 4 4.70 -4.47 5.24
N VAL A 5 4.75 -3.79 4.10
CA VAL A 5 4.69 -2.34 4.03
C VAL A 5 3.34 -1.92 3.44
N LEU A 6 2.62 -1.08 4.18
CA LEU A 6 1.38 -0.46 3.76
C LEU A 6 1.62 1.01 3.43
N ILE A 7 1.43 1.40 2.18
CA ILE A 7 1.63 2.75 1.67
C ILE A 7 0.26 3.40 1.46
N LEU A 8 -0.13 4.26 2.39
CA LEU A 8 -1.31 5.10 2.29
C LEU A 8 -0.96 6.33 1.45
N GLY A 9 -1.54 6.43 0.26
CA GLY A 9 -1.37 7.56 -0.66
C GLY A 9 -0.33 7.29 -1.74
N GLY A 10 -0.62 6.26 -2.53
CA GLY A 10 0.13 5.83 -3.70
C GLY A 10 0.01 6.78 -4.89
N GLY A 11 0.60 7.96 -4.81
CA GLY A 11 0.75 8.86 -5.95
C GLY A 11 1.90 8.45 -6.89
N PRO A 12 1.93 8.95 -8.14
CA PRO A 12 2.92 8.59 -9.16
C PRO A 12 4.36 9.00 -8.79
N ASN A 13 4.53 9.95 -7.87
CA ASN A 13 5.84 10.41 -7.44
C ASN A 13 6.35 9.57 -6.26
N VAL A 14 6.09 10.02 -5.03
CA VAL A 14 6.66 9.42 -3.82
C VAL A 14 6.14 8.00 -3.59
N GLY A 15 4.82 7.81 -3.57
CA GLY A 15 4.21 6.50 -3.28
C GLY A 15 4.67 5.38 -4.22
N LEU A 16 4.70 5.63 -5.53
CA LEU A 16 5.18 4.66 -6.53
C LEU A 16 6.65 4.29 -6.34
N ASN A 17 7.53 5.28 -6.11
CA ASN A 17 8.95 5.00 -5.90
C ASN A 17 9.21 4.26 -4.60
N ILE A 18 8.45 4.56 -3.54
CA ILE A 18 8.49 3.79 -2.29
C ILE A 18 8.11 2.33 -2.55
N ALA A 19 6.99 2.08 -3.25
CA ALA A 19 6.58 0.72 -3.59
C ALA A 19 7.68 -0.03 -4.35
N ARG A 20 8.28 0.59 -5.38
CA ARG A 20 9.39 0.01 -6.15
C ARG A 20 10.60 -0.34 -5.30
N VAL A 21 11.01 0.55 -4.38
CA VAL A 21 12.17 0.32 -3.50
C VAL A 21 11.90 -0.80 -2.50
N PHE A 22 10.70 -0.88 -1.93
CA PHE A 22 10.36 -1.97 -1.02
C PHE A 22 10.25 -3.31 -1.75
N SER A 23 9.61 -3.33 -2.93
CA SER A 23 9.51 -4.52 -3.79
C SER A 23 10.88 -5.04 -4.21
N SER A 24 11.82 -4.16 -4.59
CA SER A 24 13.15 -4.57 -5.05
C SER A 24 14.03 -5.19 -3.97
N LYS A 25 13.75 -4.92 -2.68
CA LYS A 25 14.47 -5.54 -1.56
C LYS A 25 14.09 -7.01 -1.33
N GLY A 26 13.00 -7.50 -1.94
CA GLY A 26 12.58 -8.91 -1.87
C GLY A 26 12.10 -9.41 -0.49
N LEU A 27 12.25 -8.62 0.57
CA LEU A 27 11.87 -8.96 1.94
C LEU A 27 10.45 -8.49 2.32
N TYR A 28 9.87 -7.60 1.51
CA TYR A 28 8.60 -6.94 1.80
C TYR A 28 7.52 -7.37 0.83
N LYS A 29 6.34 -7.65 1.37
CA LYS A 29 5.07 -7.57 0.67
C LYS A 29 4.60 -6.13 0.67
N THR A 30 4.29 -5.62 -0.50
CA THR A 30 3.98 -4.21 -0.73
C THR A 30 2.48 -4.04 -0.96
N VAL A 31 1.87 -3.19 -0.15
CA VAL A 31 0.48 -2.76 -0.34
C VAL A 31 0.48 -1.28 -0.61
N ILE A 32 -0.19 -0.87 -1.67
CA ILE A 32 -0.38 0.55 -2.00
C ILE A 32 -1.86 0.89 -2.00
N VAL A 33 -2.19 2.06 -1.46
CA VAL A 33 -3.56 2.55 -1.38
C VAL A 33 -3.63 3.91 -2.01
N SER A 34 -4.53 4.11 -2.98
CA SER A 34 -4.71 5.40 -3.62
C SER A 34 -6.16 5.60 -4.04
N ARG A 35 -6.56 6.86 -4.27
CA ARG A 35 -7.93 7.17 -4.73
C ARG A 35 -8.19 6.65 -6.15
N ASN A 36 -7.21 6.77 -7.02
CA ASN A 36 -7.29 6.40 -8.44
C ASN A 36 -5.98 5.70 -8.86
N PRO A 37 -5.81 4.41 -8.55
CA PRO A 37 -4.58 3.69 -8.85
C PRO A 37 -4.39 3.58 -10.37
N LYS A 38 -3.25 4.07 -10.87
CA LYS A 38 -2.83 3.88 -12.26
C LYS A 38 -2.20 2.51 -12.46
N GLU A 39 -2.15 2.01 -13.69
CA GLU A 39 -1.55 0.70 -14.00
C GLU A 39 -0.13 0.54 -13.46
N GLU A 40 0.71 1.57 -13.59
CA GLU A 40 2.10 1.54 -13.10
C GLU A 40 2.18 1.31 -11.58
N LEU A 41 1.21 1.83 -10.85
CA LEU A 41 1.07 1.70 -9.40
C LEU A 41 0.61 0.30 -9.01
N ILE A 42 -0.37 -0.22 -9.75
CA ILE A 42 -0.87 -1.59 -9.57
C ILE A 42 0.25 -2.61 -9.82
N LYS A 43 1.06 -2.42 -10.87
CA LYS A 43 2.17 -3.31 -11.22
C LYS A 43 3.37 -3.21 -10.27
N ALA A 44 3.49 -2.12 -9.50
CA ALA A 44 4.62 -1.89 -8.60
C ALA A 44 4.44 -2.52 -7.21
N ALA A 45 3.24 -3.01 -6.88
CA ALA A 45 2.90 -3.55 -5.58
C ALA A 45 2.30 -4.96 -5.65
N ASP A 46 2.40 -5.73 -4.57
CA ASP A 46 1.73 -7.04 -4.45
C ASP A 46 0.21 -6.88 -4.33
N LEU A 47 -0.26 -5.75 -3.80
CA LEU A 47 -1.68 -5.41 -3.67
C LEU A 47 -1.89 -3.90 -3.85
N SER A 48 -2.88 -3.55 -4.68
CA SER A 48 -3.37 -2.18 -4.82
C SER A 48 -4.80 -2.08 -4.33
N LEU A 49 -5.05 -1.18 -3.39
CA LEU A 49 -6.38 -0.88 -2.85
C LEU A 49 -6.83 0.52 -3.26
N GLN A 50 -8.12 0.65 -3.53
CA GLN A 50 -8.75 1.94 -3.79
C GLN A 50 -9.42 2.46 -2.52
N ALA A 51 -9.08 3.67 -2.09
CA ALA A 51 -9.73 4.31 -0.96
C ALA A 51 -9.60 5.84 -0.99
N ASP A 52 -10.60 6.50 -0.42
CA ASP A 52 -10.58 7.93 -0.10
C ASP A 52 -10.35 8.13 1.40
N PHE A 53 -9.25 8.77 1.75
CA PHE A 53 -8.88 9.01 3.15
C PHE A 53 -9.65 10.17 3.80
N THR A 54 -10.47 10.90 3.04
CA THR A 54 -11.44 11.85 3.61
C THR A 54 -12.58 11.13 4.33
N ASP A 55 -12.82 9.85 4.05
CA ASP A 55 -13.68 8.97 4.85
C ASP A 55 -12.84 8.21 5.90
N PRO A 56 -12.97 8.52 7.20
CA PRO A 56 -12.23 7.83 8.25
C PRO A 56 -12.53 6.32 8.32
N ASN A 57 -13.70 5.88 7.86
CA ASN A 57 -14.06 4.46 7.85
C ASN A 57 -13.25 3.66 6.82
N SER A 58 -12.62 4.33 5.85
CA SER A 58 -11.73 3.69 4.89
C SER A 58 -10.50 3.07 5.56
N ILE A 59 -9.94 3.73 6.59
CA ILE A 59 -8.72 3.29 7.27
C ILE A 59 -8.91 1.92 7.89
N LYS A 60 -10.00 1.72 8.65
CA LYS A 60 -10.29 0.42 9.25
C LYS A 60 -10.39 -0.68 8.19
N ARG A 61 -11.12 -0.42 7.11
CA ARG A 61 -11.31 -1.37 6.00
C ARG A 61 -9.99 -1.75 5.33
N ILE A 62 -9.12 -0.77 5.07
CA ILE A 62 -7.78 -0.99 4.50
C ILE A 62 -6.99 -1.95 5.39
N PHE A 63 -6.90 -1.67 6.69
CA PHE A 63 -6.13 -2.50 7.60
C PHE A 63 -6.72 -3.91 7.74
N ASP A 64 -8.04 -4.04 7.79
CA ASP A 64 -8.71 -5.34 7.86
C ASP A 64 -8.42 -6.18 6.61
N GLU A 65 -8.47 -5.58 5.41
CA GLU A 65 -8.16 -6.27 4.16
C GLU A 65 -6.69 -6.70 4.07
N VAL A 66 -5.75 -5.84 4.47
CA VAL A 66 -4.32 -6.20 4.49
C VAL A 66 -4.05 -7.30 5.50
N LYS A 67 -4.66 -7.23 6.68
CA LYS A 67 -4.55 -8.29 7.70
C LYS A 67 -5.07 -9.62 7.21
N GLN A 68 -6.19 -9.61 6.49
CA GLN A 68 -6.78 -10.83 5.94
C GLN A 68 -5.91 -11.44 4.83
N LYS A 69 -5.31 -10.61 3.96
CA LYS A 69 -4.55 -11.08 2.79
C LYS A 69 -3.11 -11.46 3.12
N PHE A 70 -2.43 -10.67 3.94
CA PHE A 70 -0.99 -10.82 4.18
C PHE A 70 -0.63 -10.90 5.67
N GLY A 71 -1.43 -10.28 6.54
CA GLY A 71 -1.14 -10.15 7.96
C GLY A 71 -0.97 -8.71 8.41
N VAL A 72 -0.53 -8.51 9.64
CA VAL A 72 -0.42 -7.16 10.22
C VAL A 72 0.75 -6.39 9.56
N PRO A 73 0.51 -5.17 9.02
CA PRO A 73 1.59 -4.33 8.50
C PRO A 73 2.70 -4.08 9.52
N ASN A 74 3.96 -4.25 9.12
CA ASN A 74 5.13 -3.94 9.95
C ASN A 74 5.55 -2.48 9.80
N VAL A 75 5.33 -1.92 8.61
CA VAL A 75 5.64 -0.53 8.27
C VAL A 75 4.39 0.09 7.66
N VAL A 76 4.01 1.27 8.13
CA VAL A 76 2.96 2.08 7.53
C VAL A 76 3.57 3.39 7.08
N VAL A 77 3.45 3.70 5.79
CA VAL A 77 3.84 4.98 5.21
C VAL A 77 2.56 5.76 4.93
N TYR A 78 2.46 6.98 5.48
CA TYR A 78 1.39 7.90 5.15
C TYR A 78 1.96 9.05 4.29
N ASN A 79 1.49 9.14 3.06
CA ASN A 79 1.93 10.10 2.06
C ASN A 79 0.70 10.81 1.45
N GLY A 80 0.44 12.05 1.85
CA GLY A 80 -0.76 12.84 1.48
C GLY A 80 -0.97 13.05 -0.02
#